data_AF-A0A355FKE7-F1
#
_entry.id   AF-A0A355FKE7-F1
#
_cell.length_a   1.000
_cell.length_b   1.000
_cell.length_c   1.000
_cell.angle_alpha   90.00
_cell.angle_beta   90.00
_cell.angle_gamma   90.00
#
_symmetry.space_group_name_H-M   'P 1'
#
loop_
_entity.id
_entity.type
_entity.pdbx_description
1 polymer ?
#
loop_
_entity_poly.entity_id
_entity_poly.type
_entity_poly.pdbx_seq_one_letter_code
_entity_poly.pdbx_strand_id
1 'polypeptide(L)'
;KMRLIGEQHSLWKGALRGAIWPEGPHLYKHNGYYYLLIAEGGTGHQHAVSIARSKDVTGPYVGNPANPILTHRHLGVDYPIVNVGHGDLIQTPSNEWWLVVLASRPYGGYYRNLGRETFLTPVRWEGEWPVVSPGTGKVEFSYPVPDLPESNWLPLPICDHFEDPVLDQRWNCLRTPREQWWSLTDRPGYLRLFLRPETISKRENPSFIGRRQQHQSFLARTVLEFEPEQATEEAGLVCFQNDQNHYRLIVTKQDAGQVIKLFKCEGGSESTLAEVGVTAPRIHLQVIGRGQDYHFYYGEHSNDLQLLHGPVDGRILSTDRAGGFVGAYIGLYASGNGAPSKNQADFGWFEYQVLPTCRQII
;
A
#
# COMPACT_ATOMS: atom_id res chain seq x y z
N LYS A 1 31.86 2.27 12.40
CA LYS A 1 31.26 3.13 11.35
C LYS A 1 31.72 2.61 10.00
N MET A 2 30.79 2.24 9.11
CA MET A 2 31.16 1.94 7.73
C MET A 2 31.59 3.23 7.03
N ARG A 3 32.61 3.17 6.17
CA ARG A 3 33.04 4.28 5.31
C ARG A 3 33.28 3.76 3.90
N LEU A 4 32.94 4.55 2.90
CA LEU A 4 33.35 4.28 1.53
C LEU A 4 34.86 4.48 1.41
N ILE A 5 35.51 3.62 0.63
CA ILE A 5 36.95 3.69 0.33
C ILE A 5 37.14 3.61 -1.19
N GLY A 6 38.29 4.08 -1.67
CA GLY A 6 38.60 4.09 -3.10
C GLY A 6 37.99 5.29 -3.84
N GLU A 7 38.14 5.26 -5.16
CA GLU A 7 37.64 6.30 -6.06
C GLU A 7 36.16 6.09 -6.39
N GLN A 8 35.42 7.19 -6.57
CA GLN A 8 34.05 7.14 -7.04
C GLN A 8 34.03 7.04 -8.57
N HIS A 9 33.38 6.00 -9.11
CA HIS A 9 33.25 5.80 -10.55
C HIS A 9 31.81 6.04 -11.04
N SER A 10 31.67 6.79 -12.13
CA SER A 10 30.39 6.91 -12.86
C SER A 10 30.31 5.83 -13.92
N LEU A 11 29.48 4.81 -13.69
CA LEU A 11 29.49 3.59 -14.50
C LEU A 11 28.71 3.73 -15.82
N TRP A 12 27.51 4.31 -15.77
CA TRP A 12 26.60 4.38 -16.92
C TRP A 12 25.54 5.48 -16.73
N LYS A 13 25.07 6.06 -17.85
CA LYS A 13 24.07 7.15 -17.85
C LYS A 13 22.64 6.69 -18.15
N GLY A 14 22.44 5.39 -18.38
CA GLY A 14 21.19 4.82 -18.86
C GLY A 14 21.19 4.53 -20.36
N ALA A 15 20.17 3.81 -20.83
CA ALA A 15 20.12 3.32 -22.20
C ALA A 15 19.53 4.37 -23.15
N LEU A 16 18.46 5.02 -22.72
CA LEU A 16 17.77 6.02 -23.52
C LEU A 16 18.33 7.42 -23.26
N ARG A 17 18.90 8.04 -24.30
CA ARG A 17 19.40 9.42 -24.20
C ARG A 17 18.26 10.39 -23.91
N GLY A 18 18.44 11.23 -22.89
CA GLY A 18 17.44 12.20 -22.46
C GLY A 18 16.30 11.61 -21.63
N ALA A 19 16.33 10.31 -21.31
CA ALA A 19 15.43 9.76 -20.31
C ALA A 19 15.72 10.38 -18.93
N ILE A 20 14.66 10.61 -18.16
CA ILE A 20 14.74 11.13 -16.80
C ILE A 20 14.95 9.99 -15.79
N TRP A 21 15.53 10.35 -14.65
CA TRP A 21 15.63 9.53 -13.44
C TRP A 21 16.16 8.10 -13.64
N PRO A 22 17.42 7.92 -14.12
CA PRO A 22 18.15 6.67 -13.89
C PRO A 22 18.23 6.35 -12.39
N GLU A 23 17.67 5.22 -11.97
CA GLU A 23 17.56 4.82 -10.56
C GLU A 23 17.66 3.30 -10.38
N GLY A 24 17.57 2.81 -9.13
CA GLY A 24 17.58 1.38 -8.80
C GLY A 24 18.75 0.57 -9.39
N PRO A 25 20.02 0.99 -9.21
CA PRO A 25 21.16 0.28 -9.79
C PRO A 25 21.45 -1.03 -9.03
N HIS A 26 21.46 -2.14 -9.76
CA HIS A 26 21.88 -3.46 -9.27
C HIS A 26 23.05 -3.99 -10.12
N LEU A 27 24.11 -4.46 -9.45
CA LEU A 27 25.28 -5.05 -10.07
C LEU A 27 25.28 -6.57 -9.92
N TYR A 28 25.50 -7.29 -11.02
CA TYR A 28 25.59 -8.75 -11.06
C TYR A 28 26.88 -9.16 -11.75
N LYS A 29 27.51 -10.23 -11.28
CA LYS A 29 28.62 -10.87 -11.99
C LYS A 29 28.13 -12.17 -12.60
N HIS A 30 28.07 -12.24 -13.93
CA HIS A 30 27.55 -13.40 -14.65
C HIS A 30 28.34 -13.62 -15.94
N ASN A 31 28.68 -14.88 -16.25
CA ASN A 31 29.38 -15.28 -17.49
C ASN A 31 30.56 -14.38 -17.91
N GLY A 32 31.39 -13.99 -16.93
CA GLY A 32 32.59 -13.18 -17.17
C GLY A 32 32.33 -11.71 -17.49
N TYR A 33 31.15 -11.18 -17.15
CA TYR A 33 30.81 -9.76 -17.20
C TYR A 33 30.25 -9.27 -15.86
N TYR A 34 30.40 -7.98 -15.62
CA TYR A 34 29.59 -7.22 -14.67
C TYR A 34 28.40 -6.64 -15.42
N TYR A 35 27.18 -6.98 -15.02
CA TYR A 35 25.95 -6.39 -15.52
C TYR A 35 25.48 -5.32 -14.56
N LEU A 36 25.09 -4.17 -15.09
CA LEU A 36 24.45 -3.07 -14.37
C LEU A 36 23.01 -2.95 -14.89
N LEU A 37 22.06 -3.36 -14.07
CA LEU A 37 20.64 -3.18 -14.29
C LEU A 37 20.20 -1.90 -13.58
N ILE A 38 19.40 -1.08 -14.26
CA ILE A 38 18.80 0.13 -13.68
C ILE A 38 17.32 0.21 -14.09
N ALA A 39 16.59 1.10 -13.43
CA ALA A 39 15.36 1.67 -13.96
C ALA A 39 15.60 3.06 -14.57
N GLU A 40 14.76 3.45 -15.53
CA GLU A 40 14.77 4.80 -16.11
C GLU A 40 13.37 5.20 -16.62
N GLY A 41 13.19 6.49 -16.91
CA GLY A 41 11.89 7.06 -17.34
C GLY A 41 10.95 7.40 -16.18
N GLY A 42 11.45 7.30 -14.94
CA GLY A 42 10.69 7.54 -13.72
C GLY A 42 9.67 6.46 -13.38
N THR A 43 8.94 6.62 -12.27
CA THR A 43 8.00 5.59 -11.77
C THR A 43 6.57 5.69 -12.36
N GLY A 44 6.40 6.45 -13.45
CA GLY A 44 5.12 6.68 -14.12
C GLY A 44 4.94 5.81 -15.37
N HIS A 45 4.09 6.25 -16.31
CA HIS A 45 3.77 5.47 -17.51
C HIS A 45 5.02 5.12 -18.35
N GLN A 46 6.04 5.97 -18.29
CA GLN A 46 7.31 5.82 -18.99
C GLN A 46 8.32 4.94 -18.23
N HIS A 47 7.96 4.26 -17.15
CA HIS A 47 8.91 3.43 -16.42
C HIS A 47 9.47 2.28 -17.28
N ALA A 48 10.74 1.96 -17.13
CA ALA A 48 11.37 0.82 -17.80
C ALA A 48 12.54 0.25 -17.00
N VAL A 49 12.91 -0.99 -17.33
CA VAL A 49 14.15 -1.65 -16.89
C VAL A 49 15.13 -1.70 -18.06
N SER A 50 16.35 -1.26 -17.82
CA SER A 50 17.43 -1.24 -18.81
C SER A 50 18.70 -1.86 -18.22
N ILE A 51 19.49 -2.53 -19.05
CA ILE A 51 20.71 -3.23 -18.61
C ILE A 51 21.92 -2.91 -19.49
N ALA A 52 23.08 -2.80 -18.87
CA ALA A 52 24.38 -2.67 -19.53
C ALA A 52 25.37 -3.68 -18.95
N ARG A 53 26.52 -3.86 -19.59
CA ARG A 53 27.57 -4.74 -19.08
C ARG A 53 28.98 -4.24 -19.37
N SER A 54 29.94 -4.69 -18.58
CA SER A 54 31.37 -4.45 -18.78
C SER A 54 32.21 -5.66 -18.38
N LYS A 55 33.45 -5.74 -18.87
CA LYS A 55 34.44 -6.71 -18.37
C LYS A 55 35.03 -6.28 -17.03
N ASP A 56 35.06 -4.97 -16.77
CA ASP A 56 35.57 -4.38 -15.54
C ASP A 56 34.44 -3.74 -14.75
N VAL A 57 34.44 -3.91 -13.42
CA VAL A 57 33.35 -3.38 -12.58
C VAL A 57 33.23 -1.86 -12.68
N THR A 58 34.34 -1.16 -12.97
CA THR A 58 34.43 0.29 -13.17
C THR A 58 34.08 0.75 -14.59
N GLY A 59 33.76 -0.17 -15.50
CA GLY A 59 33.40 0.13 -16.87
C GLY A 59 34.59 0.16 -17.85
N PRO A 60 34.36 0.63 -19.09
CA PRO A 60 33.13 1.24 -19.58
C PRO A 60 31.99 0.22 -19.73
N TYR A 61 30.77 0.62 -19.38
CA TYR A 61 29.57 -0.19 -19.59
C TYR A 61 28.98 0.05 -20.98
N VAL A 62 28.69 -1.05 -21.69
CA VAL A 62 28.00 -1.05 -22.98
C VAL A 62 26.57 -1.49 -22.75
N GLY A 63 25.59 -0.69 -23.18
CA GLY A 63 24.17 -1.01 -23.05
C GLY A 63 23.75 -2.20 -23.92
N ASN A 64 22.75 -2.96 -23.46
CA ASN A 64 22.07 -3.94 -24.30
C ASN A 64 21.47 -3.23 -25.53
N PRO A 65 21.80 -3.66 -26.77
CA PRO A 65 21.17 -3.11 -27.98
C PRO A 65 19.64 -3.24 -28.01
N ALA A 66 19.09 -4.22 -27.27
CA ALA A 66 17.66 -4.47 -27.16
C ALA A 66 16.99 -3.70 -26.00
N ASN A 67 17.67 -2.76 -25.34
CA ASN A 67 17.04 -1.97 -24.27
C ASN A 67 15.83 -1.16 -24.78
N PRO A 68 14.82 -0.93 -23.91
CA PRO A 68 14.69 -1.49 -22.55
C PRO A 68 14.36 -2.98 -22.56
N ILE A 69 14.86 -3.73 -21.57
CA ILE A 69 14.56 -5.18 -21.47
C ILE A 69 13.14 -5.46 -20.95
N LEU A 70 12.49 -4.47 -20.33
CA LEU A 70 11.08 -4.54 -19.94
C LEU A 70 10.48 -3.15 -19.80
N THR A 71 9.33 -2.91 -20.43
CA THR A 71 8.49 -1.72 -20.21
C THR A 71 7.07 -1.95 -20.69
N HIS A 72 6.09 -1.31 -20.05
CA HIS A 72 4.68 -1.33 -20.51
C HIS A 72 4.25 -0.02 -21.18
N ARG A 73 5.16 0.95 -21.34
CA ARG A 73 4.84 2.26 -21.94
C ARG A 73 4.27 2.17 -23.36
N HIS A 74 4.54 1.09 -24.08
CA HIS A 74 4.07 0.86 -25.44
C HIS A 74 2.70 0.17 -25.51
N LEU A 75 2.20 -0.36 -24.40
CA LEU A 75 0.91 -1.05 -24.33
C LEU A 75 -0.26 -0.08 -24.12
N GLY A 76 0.02 1.20 -23.87
CA GLY A 76 -0.99 2.23 -23.63
C GLY A 76 -1.40 2.35 -22.16
N VAL A 77 -2.02 3.48 -21.82
CA VAL A 77 -2.44 3.81 -20.44
C VAL A 77 -3.60 2.96 -19.93
N ASP A 78 -4.37 2.36 -20.84
CA ASP A 78 -5.52 1.51 -20.54
C ASP A 78 -5.14 0.03 -20.34
N TYR A 79 -3.87 -0.33 -20.50
CA TYR A 79 -3.41 -1.69 -20.21
C TYR A 79 -3.53 -1.98 -18.71
N PRO A 80 -3.95 -3.19 -18.27
CA PRO A 80 -4.28 -3.43 -16.87
C PRO A 80 -3.09 -3.45 -15.89
N ILE A 81 -1.86 -3.53 -16.41
CA ILE A 81 -0.62 -3.44 -15.65
C ILE A 81 0.21 -2.30 -16.27
N VAL A 82 0.55 -1.27 -15.51
CA VAL A 82 1.29 -0.09 -15.99
C VAL A 82 2.45 0.24 -15.06
N ASN A 83 3.30 1.21 -15.43
CA ASN A 83 4.45 1.68 -14.65
C ASN A 83 5.47 0.59 -14.29
N VAL A 84 5.62 -0.42 -15.16
CA VAL A 84 6.56 -1.54 -14.94
C VAL A 84 8.01 -1.06 -14.94
N GLY A 85 8.75 -1.35 -13.88
CA GLY A 85 10.17 -1.03 -13.77
C GLY A 85 10.78 -1.42 -12.43
N HIS A 86 11.93 -0.83 -12.09
CA HIS A 86 12.65 -1.04 -10.82
C HIS A 86 12.88 -2.53 -10.51
N GLY A 87 13.56 -3.20 -11.45
CA GLY A 87 13.74 -4.65 -11.40
C GLY A 87 14.92 -5.11 -10.55
N ASP A 88 14.84 -6.32 -10.02
CA ASP A 88 15.93 -7.03 -9.35
C ASP A 88 15.97 -8.49 -9.84
N LEU A 89 17.13 -8.94 -10.32
CA LEU A 89 17.30 -10.27 -10.90
C LEU A 89 17.63 -11.27 -9.81
N ILE A 90 17.00 -12.44 -9.88
CA ILE A 90 17.27 -13.56 -8.99
C ILE A 90 17.47 -14.84 -9.79
N GLN A 91 18.43 -15.65 -9.36
CA GLN A 91 18.67 -16.98 -9.88
C GLN A 91 18.21 -18.02 -8.85
N THR A 92 17.40 -18.99 -9.26
CA THR A 92 16.99 -20.11 -8.42
C THR A 92 18.14 -21.12 -8.26
N PRO A 93 18.08 -22.04 -7.27
CA PRO A 93 19.01 -23.16 -7.17
C PRO A 93 19.01 -24.10 -8.39
N SER A 94 17.90 -24.15 -9.14
CA SER A 94 17.76 -24.89 -10.41
C SER A 94 18.32 -24.13 -11.63
N ASN A 95 18.98 -22.99 -11.42
CA ASN A 95 19.55 -22.09 -12.43
C ASN A 95 18.53 -21.38 -13.32
N GLU A 96 17.26 -21.34 -12.94
CA GLU A 96 16.27 -20.49 -13.59
C GLU A 96 16.49 -19.03 -13.18
N TRP A 97 16.25 -18.10 -14.09
CA TRP A 97 16.33 -16.67 -13.80
C TRP A 97 14.94 -16.07 -13.76
N TRP A 98 14.75 -15.16 -12.82
CA TRP A 98 13.54 -14.41 -12.63
C TRP A 98 13.87 -12.95 -12.37
N LEU A 99 12.93 -12.07 -12.68
CA LEU A 99 13.01 -10.65 -12.40
C LEU A 99 11.78 -10.26 -11.57
N VAL A 100 12.02 -9.80 -10.34
CA VAL A 100 11.00 -9.09 -9.57
C VAL A 100 10.97 -7.64 -10.02
N VAL A 101 9.77 -7.09 -10.20
CA VAL A 101 9.58 -5.69 -10.63
C VAL A 101 8.45 -5.05 -9.85
N LEU A 102 8.45 -3.73 -9.77
CA LEU A 102 7.25 -3.00 -9.39
C LEU A 102 6.38 -2.74 -10.62
N ALA A 103 5.07 -2.70 -10.43
CA ALA A 103 4.10 -2.16 -11.39
C ALA A 103 2.85 -1.66 -10.67
N SER A 104 1.85 -1.17 -11.39
CA SER A 104 0.58 -0.71 -10.83
C SER A 104 -0.59 -1.27 -11.63
N ARG A 105 -1.71 -1.56 -10.94
CA ARG A 105 -3.00 -1.89 -11.57
C ARG A 105 -3.99 -0.72 -11.41
N PRO A 106 -4.14 0.15 -12.42
CA PRO A 106 -5.09 1.25 -12.36
C PRO A 106 -6.54 0.73 -12.47
N TYR A 107 -7.48 1.44 -11.86
CA TYR A 107 -8.91 1.10 -11.96
C TYR A 107 -9.81 2.32 -11.72
N GLY A 108 -10.99 2.33 -12.37
CA GLY A 108 -11.88 3.50 -12.38
C GLY A 108 -11.31 4.69 -13.18
N GLY A 109 -10.53 4.39 -14.22
CA GLY A 109 -9.64 5.33 -14.92
C GLY A 109 -8.17 5.09 -14.56
N TYR A 110 -7.30 6.05 -14.83
CA TYR A 110 -5.87 5.98 -14.47
C TYR A 110 -5.65 6.37 -12.99
N TYR A 111 -6.21 5.59 -12.06
CA TYR A 111 -6.12 5.82 -10.62
C TYR A 111 -5.56 4.59 -9.91
N ARG A 112 -4.57 4.81 -9.03
CA ARG A 112 -3.77 3.76 -8.38
C ARG A 112 -3.87 3.84 -6.85
N ASN A 113 -5.00 3.40 -6.27
CA ASN A 113 -5.14 3.39 -4.81
C ASN A 113 -4.31 2.28 -4.17
N LEU A 114 -4.05 1.16 -4.86
CA LEU A 114 -3.20 0.08 -4.33
C LEU A 114 -1.71 0.48 -4.29
N GLY A 115 -1.34 1.61 -4.89
CA GLY A 115 0.04 2.04 -5.04
C GLY A 115 0.79 1.21 -6.07
N ARG A 116 2.07 0.96 -5.79
CA ARG A 116 2.94 0.08 -6.59
C ARG A 116 3.00 -1.28 -5.92
N GLU A 117 2.79 -2.32 -6.71
CA GLU A 117 2.70 -3.72 -6.30
C GLU A 117 3.90 -4.48 -6.88
N THR A 118 4.22 -5.63 -6.30
CA THR A 118 5.33 -6.48 -6.75
C THR A 118 4.82 -7.54 -7.73
N PHE A 119 5.52 -7.67 -8.85
CA PHE A 119 5.29 -8.68 -9.87
C PHE A 119 6.55 -9.52 -10.08
N LEU A 120 6.37 -10.72 -10.62
CA LEU A 120 7.44 -11.67 -10.90
C LEU A 120 7.36 -12.08 -12.38
N THR A 121 8.50 -12.06 -13.08
CA THR A 121 8.58 -12.40 -14.51
C THR A 121 9.74 -13.38 -14.77
N PRO A 122 9.56 -14.39 -15.64
CA PRO A 122 10.64 -15.31 -15.99
C PRO A 122 11.66 -14.60 -16.88
N VAL A 123 12.92 -15.01 -16.76
CA VAL A 123 14.04 -14.49 -17.54
C VAL A 123 14.80 -15.64 -18.18
N ARG A 124 15.09 -15.50 -19.47
CA ARG A 124 15.98 -16.41 -20.19
C ARG A 124 17.19 -15.65 -20.69
N TRP A 125 18.38 -16.20 -20.48
CA TRP A 125 19.59 -15.66 -21.08
C TRP A 125 19.74 -16.20 -22.50
N GLU A 126 19.82 -15.28 -23.48
CA GLU A 126 20.03 -15.61 -24.89
C GLU A 126 21.36 -15.01 -25.34
N GLY A 127 22.33 -15.90 -25.55
CA GLY A 127 23.73 -15.51 -25.70
C GLY A 127 24.22 -14.78 -24.45
N GLU A 128 24.36 -13.46 -24.56
CA GLU A 128 25.00 -12.62 -23.57
C GLU A 128 24.04 -11.66 -22.84
N TRP A 129 22.74 -11.68 -23.16
CA TRP A 129 21.76 -10.74 -22.61
C TRP A 129 20.53 -11.46 -22.04
N PRO A 130 19.90 -10.91 -20.99
CA PRO A 130 18.64 -11.43 -20.50
C PRO A 130 17.48 -10.99 -21.38
N VAL A 131 16.55 -11.90 -21.60
CA VAL A 131 15.24 -11.70 -22.24
C VAL A 131 14.18 -11.91 -21.17
N VAL A 132 13.44 -10.85 -20.84
CA VAL A 132 12.37 -10.89 -19.84
C VAL A 132 11.07 -11.31 -20.50
N SER A 133 10.32 -12.19 -19.84
CA SER A 133 9.07 -12.77 -20.36
C SER A 133 9.18 -13.27 -21.80
N PRO A 134 10.05 -14.28 -22.09
CA PRO A 134 10.29 -14.75 -23.45
C PRO A 134 8.99 -15.05 -24.21
N GLY A 135 8.86 -14.52 -25.43
CA GLY A 135 7.67 -14.65 -26.28
C GLY A 135 6.70 -13.47 -26.20
N THR A 136 6.58 -12.79 -25.05
CA THR A 136 5.64 -11.67 -24.88
C THR A 136 6.29 -10.34 -24.54
N GLY A 137 7.47 -10.35 -23.90
CA GLY A 137 8.22 -9.15 -23.54
C GLY A 137 7.51 -8.23 -22.53
N LYS A 138 6.49 -8.75 -21.83
CA LYS A 138 5.65 -7.98 -20.88
C LYS A 138 5.33 -8.80 -19.62
N VAL A 139 4.92 -8.12 -18.56
CA VAL A 139 4.36 -8.73 -17.34
C VAL A 139 2.96 -9.27 -17.66
N GLU A 140 2.78 -10.58 -17.48
CA GLU A 140 1.51 -11.29 -17.63
C GLU A 140 0.83 -11.50 -16.28
N PHE A 141 -0.45 -11.85 -16.29
CA PHE A 141 -1.20 -12.21 -15.08
C PHE A 141 -0.79 -13.55 -14.47
N SER A 142 -0.19 -14.44 -15.25
CA SER A 142 0.26 -15.74 -14.80
C SER A 142 1.43 -16.23 -15.64
N TYR A 143 2.34 -16.93 -14.99
CA TYR A 143 3.41 -17.71 -15.61
C TYR A 143 3.36 -19.14 -15.08
N PRO A 144 3.99 -20.10 -15.78
CA PRO A 144 4.39 -21.36 -15.16
C PRO A 144 5.19 -21.07 -13.88
N VAL A 145 4.95 -21.84 -12.82
CA VAL A 145 5.70 -21.70 -11.57
C VAL A 145 7.17 -22.09 -11.77
N PRO A 146 8.12 -21.51 -11.00
CA PRO A 146 9.51 -21.97 -11.01
C PRO A 146 9.63 -23.43 -10.57
N ASP A 147 10.71 -24.09 -10.98
CA ASP A 147 11.09 -25.42 -10.50
C ASP A 147 11.65 -25.32 -9.07
N LEU A 148 10.73 -25.10 -8.13
CA LEU A 148 10.96 -25.00 -6.70
C LEU A 148 9.88 -25.81 -5.97
N PRO A 149 10.22 -26.43 -4.82
CA PRO A 149 9.24 -27.11 -4.01
C PRO A 149 8.16 -26.13 -3.54
N GLU A 150 6.90 -26.52 -3.69
CA GLU A 150 5.77 -25.73 -3.20
C GLU A 150 5.88 -25.55 -1.68
N SER A 151 5.75 -24.31 -1.24
CA SER A 151 5.74 -23.97 0.18
C SER A 151 4.30 -23.71 0.63
N ASN A 152 3.83 -24.49 1.59
CA ASN A 152 2.49 -24.35 2.17
C ASN A 152 2.48 -23.20 3.20
N TRP A 153 2.46 -21.96 2.71
CA TRP A 153 2.17 -20.81 3.57
C TRP A 153 0.67 -20.73 3.80
N LEU A 154 0.26 -20.72 5.08
CA LEU A 154 -1.14 -20.45 5.41
C LEU A 154 -1.46 -19.01 5.03
N PRO A 155 -2.60 -18.76 4.34
CA PRO A 155 -3.03 -17.39 4.07
C PRO A 155 -3.27 -16.68 5.40
N LEU A 156 -2.99 -15.37 5.43
CA LEU A 156 -3.32 -14.55 6.60
C LEU A 156 -4.82 -14.68 6.90
N PRO A 157 -5.22 -14.92 8.16
CA PRO A 157 -6.62 -14.91 8.55
C PRO A 157 -7.32 -13.62 8.10
N ILE A 158 -8.55 -13.77 7.61
CA ILE A 158 -9.41 -12.67 7.16
C ILE A 158 -9.70 -11.71 8.33
N CYS A 159 -9.84 -12.26 9.54
CA CYS A 159 -10.08 -11.53 10.77
C CYS A 159 -8.88 -11.64 11.71
N ASP A 160 -8.43 -10.52 12.25
CA ASP A 160 -7.52 -10.46 13.38
C ASP A 160 -8.34 -10.17 14.65
N HIS A 161 -8.35 -11.13 15.57
CA HIS A 161 -9.07 -11.04 16.84
C HIS A 161 -8.24 -10.43 17.97
N PHE A 162 -7.00 -10.04 17.71
CA PHE A 162 -6.11 -9.43 18.71
C PHE A 162 -5.91 -10.31 19.96
N GLU A 163 -5.87 -11.63 19.76
CA GLU A 163 -5.64 -12.62 20.84
C GLU A 163 -4.15 -12.79 21.16
N ASP A 164 -3.28 -12.55 20.18
CA ASP A 164 -1.83 -12.59 20.39
C ASP A 164 -1.33 -11.40 21.20
N PRO A 165 -0.33 -11.58 22.08
CA PRO A 165 0.22 -10.48 22.89
C PRO A 165 1.10 -9.52 22.09
N VAL A 166 1.38 -9.83 20.81
CA VAL A 166 2.23 -9.05 19.91
C VAL A 166 1.44 -8.77 18.64
N LEU A 167 1.52 -7.52 18.18
CA LEU A 167 0.82 -7.07 16.99
C LEU A 167 1.40 -7.76 15.74
N ASP A 168 0.53 -8.38 14.93
CA ASP A 168 0.91 -9.06 13.68
C ASP A 168 1.61 -8.11 12.69
N GLN A 169 2.58 -8.64 11.93
CA GLN A 169 3.43 -7.86 11.00
C GLN A 169 2.66 -7.22 9.83
N ARG A 170 1.39 -7.60 9.60
CA ARG A 170 0.50 -6.94 8.63
C ARG A 170 0.21 -5.48 9.01
N TRP A 171 0.32 -5.15 10.30
CA TRP A 171 -0.01 -3.85 10.85
C TRP A 171 1.16 -2.88 10.75
N ASN A 172 0.86 -1.64 10.38
CA ASN A 172 1.84 -0.58 10.19
C ASN A 172 1.35 0.67 10.93
N CYS A 173 2.28 1.35 11.58
CA CYS A 173 2.05 2.70 12.11
C CYS A 173 2.63 3.76 11.16
N LEU A 174 2.20 5.00 11.33
CA LEU A 174 2.78 6.12 10.58
C LEU A 174 4.07 6.62 11.25
N ARG A 175 5.13 6.77 10.46
CA ARG A 175 6.42 7.33 10.91
C ARG A 175 7.03 6.46 12.03
N THR A 176 7.89 7.05 12.87
CA THR A 176 8.57 6.33 13.95
C THR A 176 7.84 6.60 15.27
N PRO A 177 7.23 5.58 15.91
CA PRO A 177 6.70 5.74 17.25
C PRO A 177 7.85 5.99 18.23
N ARG A 178 7.72 7.01 19.07
CA ARG A 178 8.70 7.35 20.13
C ARG A 178 8.27 6.87 21.52
N GLU A 179 7.04 6.40 21.61
CA GLU A 179 6.41 5.89 22.82
C GLU A 179 5.45 4.76 22.43
N GLN A 180 5.05 3.95 23.40
CA GLN A 180 4.06 2.89 23.23
C GLN A 180 2.66 3.48 23.45
N TRP A 181 1.82 3.48 22.42
CA TRP A 181 0.48 4.07 22.45
C TRP A 181 -0.63 3.06 22.08
N TRP A 182 -0.28 1.78 22.01
CA TRP A 182 -1.23 0.67 21.89
C TRP A 182 -0.91 -0.43 22.90
N SER A 183 -1.88 -1.28 23.21
CA SER A 183 -1.67 -2.48 24.02
C SER A 183 -2.58 -3.62 23.54
N LEU A 184 -2.05 -4.84 23.58
CA LEU A 184 -2.79 -6.10 23.40
C LEU A 184 -2.95 -6.87 24.72
N THR A 185 -2.34 -6.36 25.80
CA THR A 185 -2.25 -7.05 27.10
C THR A 185 -3.02 -6.34 28.20
N ASP A 186 -3.29 -5.03 28.06
CA ASP A 186 -4.09 -4.26 29.02
C ASP A 186 -5.54 -4.74 29.06
N ARG A 187 -6.01 -5.29 27.93
CA ARG A 187 -7.29 -5.98 27.78
C ARG A 187 -7.12 -7.11 26.77
N PRO A 188 -6.81 -8.35 27.21
CA PRO A 188 -6.62 -9.48 26.32
C PRO A 188 -7.84 -9.70 25.39
N GLY A 189 -7.58 -10.00 24.12
CA GLY A 189 -8.61 -10.14 23.07
C GLY A 189 -9.09 -8.82 22.48
N TYR A 190 -8.39 -7.71 22.76
CA TYR A 190 -8.65 -6.39 22.21
C TYR A 190 -7.35 -5.68 21.85
N LEU A 191 -7.37 -4.91 20.76
CA LEU A 191 -6.39 -3.88 20.51
C LEU A 191 -6.86 -2.58 21.18
N ARG A 192 -6.16 -2.16 22.23
CA ARG A 192 -6.35 -0.85 22.85
C ARG A 192 -5.48 0.20 22.17
N LEU A 193 -6.08 1.33 21.78
CA LEU A 193 -5.36 2.53 21.36
C LEU A 193 -5.55 3.64 22.40
N PHE A 194 -4.45 4.22 22.88
CA PHE A 194 -4.50 5.38 23.77
C PHE A 194 -4.70 6.66 22.96
N LEU A 195 -5.63 7.51 23.38
CA LEU A 195 -5.86 8.79 22.73
C LEU A 195 -4.69 9.72 23.02
N ARG A 196 -4.17 10.34 21.96
CA ARG A 196 -3.08 11.31 22.04
C ARG A 196 -3.40 12.56 21.21
N PRO A 197 -2.77 13.71 21.46
CA PRO A 197 -3.04 14.94 20.73
C PRO A 197 -2.80 14.83 19.22
N GLU A 198 -1.93 13.92 18.79
CA GLU A 198 -1.58 13.72 17.39
C GLU A 198 -2.78 13.29 16.54
N THR A 199 -2.89 13.88 15.35
CA THR A 199 -3.99 13.71 14.42
C THR A 199 -3.52 13.06 13.12
N ILE A 200 -4.45 12.39 12.44
CA ILE A 200 -4.17 11.77 11.14
C ILE A 200 -3.92 12.80 10.03
N SER A 201 -4.38 14.04 10.21
CA SER A 201 -4.32 15.13 9.23
C SER A 201 -3.04 15.96 9.31
N LYS A 202 -2.05 15.51 10.09
CA LYS A 202 -0.76 16.18 10.27
C LYS A 202 0.41 15.22 10.07
N ARG A 203 1.59 15.81 9.88
CA ARG A 203 2.83 15.04 9.65
C ARG A 203 3.51 14.55 10.93
N GLU A 204 2.79 13.78 11.73
CA GLU A 204 3.19 13.30 13.06
C GLU A 204 2.93 11.79 13.25
N ASN A 205 3.09 11.24 14.46
CA ASN A 205 2.81 9.82 14.74
C ASN A 205 1.49 9.73 15.51
N PRO A 206 0.32 9.73 14.86
CA PRO A 206 -0.97 9.53 15.53
C PRO A 206 -1.13 8.11 16.05
N SER A 207 -2.07 7.89 16.96
CA SER A 207 -2.47 6.53 17.37
C SER A 207 -3.29 5.88 16.24
N PHE A 208 -2.60 5.48 15.17
CA PHE A 208 -3.14 4.84 13.98
C PHE A 208 -2.40 3.55 13.68
N ILE A 209 -3.14 2.46 13.54
CA ILE A 209 -2.64 1.15 13.11
C ILE A 209 -3.42 0.72 11.89
N GLY A 210 -2.74 0.60 10.75
CA GLY A 210 -3.37 0.27 9.48
C GLY A 210 -2.69 -0.86 8.73
N ARG A 211 -3.45 -1.47 7.83
CA ARG A 211 -2.95 -2.41 6.82
C ARG A 211 -3.19 -1.86 5.43
N ARG A 212 -2.38 -2.32 4.46
CA ARG A 212 -2.49 -1.92 3.06
C ARG A 212 -3.83 -2.37 2.48
N GLN A 213 -4.49 -1.52 1.69
CA GLN A 213 -5.53 -1.99 0.78
C GLN A 213 -4.85 -2.84 -0.31
N GLN A 214 -5.26 -4.10 -0.46
CA GLN A 214 -4.64 -5.06 -1.38
C GLN A 214 -5.55 -5.44 -2.56
N HIS A 215 -6.81 -5.02 -2.53
CA HIS A 215 -7.81 -5.37 -3.53
C HIS A 215 -8.61 -4.14 -3.98
N GLN A 216 -9.02 -4.12 -5.25
CA GLN A 216 -9.84 -3.05 -5.83
C GLN A 216 -11.27 -3.05 -5.29
N SER A 217 -11.75 -4.23 -4.89
CA SER A 217 -13.02 -4.41 -4.20
C SER A 217 -12.78 -5.16 -2.89
N PHE A 218 -13.19 -4.56 -1.79
CA PHE A 218 -12.92 -5.08 -0.45
C PHE A 218 -14.01 -4.67 0.54
N LEU A 219 -14.05 -5.40 1.64
CA LEU A 219 -14.78 -5.05 2.85
C LEU A 219 -13.77 -4.98 3.99
N ALA A 220 -13.84 -3.91 4.78
CA ALA A 220 -13.10 -3.80 6.02
C ALA A 220 -14.05 -3.39 7.14
N ARG A 221 -14.00 -4.10 8.26
CA ARG A 221 -14.86 -3.80 9.41
C ARG A 221 -14.17 -4.08 10.73
N THR A 222 -14.69 -3.46 11.78
CA THR A 222 -14.21 -3.62 13.15
C THR A 222 -15.40 -3.48 14.11
N VAL A 223 -15.19 -3.86 15.36
CA VAL A 223 -16.04 -3.43 16.48
C VAL A 223 -15.22 -2.55 17.43
N LEU A 224 -15.81 -1.43 17.84
CA LEU A 224 -15.21 -0.41 18.68
C LEU A 224 -16.01 -0.27 19.98
N GLU A 225 -15.32 -0.29 21.11
CA GLU A 225 -15.83 0.15 22.41
C GLU A 225 -15.09 1.44 22.79
N PHE A 226 -15.84 2.54 22.84
CA PHE A 226 -15.31 3.87 23.08
C PHE A 226 -16.41 4.83 23.52
N GLU A 227 -16.16 5.54 24.62
CA GLU A 227 -17.06 6.56 25.17
C GLU A 227 -16.30 7.90 25.22
N PRO A 228 -16.51 8.82 24.26
CA PRO A 228 -15.80 10.10 24.24
C PRO A 228 -16.31 10.98 25.39
N GLU A 229 -15.38 11.50 26.19
CA GLU A 229 -15.68 12.43 27.29
C GLU A 229 -15.72 13.88 26.80
N GLN A 230 -14.87 14.20 25.82
CA GLN A 230 -14.69 15.54 25.25
C GLN A 230 -15.01 15.54 23.75
N ALA A 231 -15.45 16.68 23.21
CA ALA A 231 -15.75 16.84 21.78
C ALA A 231 -14.52 16.71 20.86
N THR A 232 -13.31 16.79 21.41
CA THR A 232 -12.05 16.59 20.70
C THR A 232 -11.65 15.12 20.61
N GLU A 233 -12.26 14.24 21.41
CA GLU A 233 -11.93 12.83 21.41
C GLU A 233 -12.65 12.10 20.27
N GLU A 234 -11.88 11.34 19.49
CA GLU A 234 -12.39 10.57 18.37
C GLU A 234 -11.69 9.21 18.27
N ALA A 235 -12.44 8.19 17.87
CA ALA A 235 -11.88 6.89 17.52
C ALA A 235 -12.72 6.18 16.45
N GLY A 236 -12.08 5.35 15.62
CA GLY A 236 -12.81 4.62 14.59
C GLY A 236 -11.93 4.04 13.48
N LEU A 237 -12.51 3.99 12.29
CA LEU A 237 -11.95 3.38 11.08
C LEU A 237 -11.54 4.48 10.08
N VAL A 238 -10.35 4.36 9.50
CA VAL A 238 -9.81 5.35 8.57
C VAL A 238 -9.38 4.69 7.27
N CYS A 239 -9.80 5.27 6.14
CA CYS A 239 -9.20 5.00 4.83
C CYS A 239 -8.19 6.11 4.54
N PHE A 240 -6.90 5.81 4.55
CA PHE A 240 -5.82 6.78 4.61
C PHE A 240 -4.89 6.67 3.40
N GLN A 241 -4.58 7.78 2.74
CA GLN A 241 -3.45 7.86 1.82
C GLN A 241 -2.33 8.71 2.42
N ASN A 242 -2.66 9.96 2.79
CA ASN A 242 -1.75 10.88 3.47
C ASN A 242 -2.51 11.85 4.38
N ASP A 243 -1.77 12.74 5.03
CA ASP A 243 -2.29 13.78 5.93
C ASP A 243 -3.29 14.74 5.27
N GLN A 244 -3.37 14.76 3.94
CA GLN A 244 -4.24 15.64 3.17
C GLN A 244 -5.36 14.90 2.42
N ASN A 245 -5.35 13.57 2.41
CA ASN A 245 -6.28 12.74 1.64
C ASN A 245 -6.64 11.48 2.41
N HIS A 246 -7.81 11.49 3.05
CA HIS A 246 -8.31 10.38 3.85
C HIS A 246 -9.82 10.50 4.12
N TYR A 247 -10.44 9.38 4.50
CA TYR A 247 -11.77 9.34 5.11
C TYR A 247 -11.66 8.84 6.54
N ARG A 248 -12.38 9.48 7.47
CA ARG A 248 -12.48 9.04 8.87
C ARG A 248 -13.95 8.71 9.18
N LEU A 249 -14.24 7.45 9.47
CA LEU A 249 -15.50 6.99 10.06
C LEU A 249 -15.27 6.82 11.55
N ILE A 250 -15.70 7.79 12.36
CA ILE A 250 -15.32 7.91 13.77
C ILE A 250 -16.52 8.09 14.68
N VAL A 251 -16.39 7.59 15.90
CA VAL A 251 -17.25 7.90 17.05
C VAL A 251 -16.63 9.10 17.77
N THR A 252 -17.44 10.10 18.09
CA THR A 252 -17.03 11.31 18.85
C THR A 252 -18.22 11.87 19.64
N LYS A 253 -18.04 13.00 20.31
CA LYS A 253 -19.07 13.68 21.11
C LYS A 253 -19.51 15.00 20.48
N GLN A 254 -20.80 15.29 20.59
CA GLN A 254 -21.41 16.60 20.35
C GLN A 254 -22.30 16.96 21.55
N ASP A 255 -22.88 18.17 21.55
CA ASP A 255 -23.72 18.64 22.66
C ASP A 255 -24.89 17.69 22.96
N ALA A 256 -25.44 17.04 21.93
CA ALA A 256 -26.55 16.09 22.04
C ALA A 256 -26.12 14.68 22.52
N GLY A 257 -24.82 14.42 22.66
CA GLY A 257 -24.27 13.13 23.09
C GLY A 257 -23.29 12.53 22.08
N GLN A 258 -23.15 11.20 22.14
CA GLN A 258 -22.26 10.46 21.25
C GLN A 258 -22.83 10.40 19.83
N VAL A 259 -21.95 10.57 18.85
CA VAL A 259 -22.30 10.57 17.43
C VAL A 259 -21.28 9.76 16.64
N ILE A 260 -21.72 9.20 15.52
CA ILE A 260 -20.84 8.69 14.47
C ILE A 260 -20.77 9.75 13.37
N LYS A 261 -19.56 10.09 12.94
CA LYS A 261 -19.29 11.04 11.86
C LYS A 261 -18.47 10.38 10.75
N LEU A 262 -18.80 10.73 9.52
CA LEU A 262 -17.93 10.50 8.37
C LEU A 262 -17.30 11.82 7.93
N PHE A 263 -15.99 11.95 8.11
CA PHE A 263 -15.21 13.05 7.56
C PHE A 263 -14.52 12.66 6.25
N LYS A 264 -14.43 13.64 5.36
CA LYS A 264 -13.58 13.61 4.17
C LYS A 264 -12.51 14.67 4.31
N CYS A 265 -11.25 14.30 4.09
CA CYS A 265 -10.15 15.22 3.86
C CYS A 265 -9.68 15.03 2.42
N GLU A 266 -9.70 16.10 1.62
CA GLU A 266 -9.19 16.11 0.24
C GLU A 266 -8.36 17.38 0.01
N GLY A 267 -7.11 17.22 -0.42
CA GLY A 267 -6.17 18.33 -0.55
C GLY A 267 -5.96 19.12 0.75
N GLY A 268 -6.15 18.50 1.91
CA GLY A 268 -6.03 19.13 3.23
C GLY A 268 -7.28 19.89 3.68
N SER A 269 -8.34 19.94 2.87
CA SER A 269 -9.63 20.51 3.26
C SER A 269 -10.52 19.43 3.87
N GLU A 270 -11.04 19.68 5.07
CA GLU A 270 -11.92 18.76 5.78
C GLU A 270 -13.39 19.15 5.70
N SER A 271 -14.26 18.16 5.49
CA SER A 271 -15.71 18.33 5.55
C SER A 271 -16.40 17.10 6.16
N THR A 272 -17.50 17.34 6.88
CA THR A 272 -18.39 16.29 7.35
C THR A 272 -19.35 15.90 6.23
N LEU A 273 -19.38 14.63 5.87
CA LEU A 273 -20.29 14.10 4.84
C LEU A 273 -21.60 13.57 5.43
N ALA A 274 -21.53 13.00 6.63
CA ALA A 274 -22.68 12.46 7.34
C ALA A 274 -22.41 12.39 8.84
N GLU A 275 -23.49 12.45 9.62
CA GLU A 275 -23.48 12.40 11.07
C GLU A 275 -24.78 11.78 11.57
N VAL A 276 -24.69 10.95 12.62
CA VAL A 276 -25.85 10.35 13.27
C VAL A 276 -25.59 10.16 14.76
N GLY A 277 -26.61 10.42 15.58
CA GLY A 277 -26.56 10.16 17.02
C GLY A 277 -26.64 8.68 17.35
N VAL A 278 -25.88 8.25 18.36
CA VAL A 278 -25.86 6.86 18.84
C VAL A 278 -25.76 6.83 20.36
N THR A 279 -26.32 5.80 20.98
CA THR A 279 -26.26 5.59 22.44
C THR A 279 -25.54 4.31 22.82
N ALA A 280 -25.25 3.44 21.86
CA ALA A 280 -24.59 2.17 22.11
C ALA A 280 -23.10 2.38 22.47
N PRO A 281 -22.60 1.72 23.53
CA PRO A 281 -21.18 1.79 23.92
C PRO A 281 -20.28 0.96 23.00
N ARG A 282 -20.86 0.01 22.26
CA ARG A 282 -20.18 -0.90 21.34
C ARG A 282 -20.75 -0.73 19.95
N ILE A 283 -19.91 -0.32 19.01
CA ILE A 283 -20.31 0.07 17.65
C ILE A 283 -19.50 -0.73 16.63
N HIS A 284 -20.19 -1.35 15.69
CA HIS A 284 -19.58 -1.92 14.50
C HIS A 284 -19.41 -0.83 13.44
N LEU A 285 -18.22 -0.72 12.87
CA LEU A 285 -17.88 0.21 11.80
C LEU A 285 -17.42 -0.58 10.58
N GLN A 286 -17.88 -0.19 9.40
CA GLN A 286 -17.53 -0.89 8.16
C GLN A 286 -17.36 0.08 7.00
N VAL A 287 -16.40 -0.23 6.13
CA VAL A 287 -16.27 0.34 4.80
C VAL A 287 -16.31 -0.77 3.75
N ILE A 288 -17.08 -0.55 2.69
CA ILE A 288 -17.08 -1.39 1.49
C ILE A 288 -16.59 -0.54 0.33
N GLY A 289 -15.46 -0.92 -0.26
CA GLY A 289 -14.99 -0.40 -1.54
C GLY A 289 -15.41 -1.33 -2.67
N ARG A 290 -16.13 -0.83 -3.67
CA ARG A 290 -16.35 -1.52 -4.95
C ARG A 290 -15.73 -0.70 -6.06
N GLY A 291 -14.51 -1.05 -6.44
CA GLY A 291 -13.70 -0.18 -7.29
C GLY A 291 -13.47 1.16 -6.60
N GLN A 292 -13.92 2.26 -7.22
CA GLN A 292 -13.76 3.62 -6.68
C GLN A 292 -14.96 4.10 -5.86
N ASP A 293 -15.99 3.28 -5.68
CA ASP A 293 -17.19 3.65 -4.93
C ASP A 293 -17.11 3.10 -3.50
N TYR A 294 -16.97 4.00 -2.52
CA TYR A 294 -16.79 3.66 -1.12
C TYR A 294 -18.07 3.93 -0.34
N HIS A 295 -18.52 2.97 0.45
CA HIS A 295 -19.73 3.04 1.27
C HIS A 295 -19.37 2.78 2.72
N PHE A 296 -19.87 3.62 3.62
CA PHE A 296 -19.57 3.56 5.05
C PHE A 296 -20.83 3.17 5.82
N TYR A 297 -20.70 2.16 6.67
CA TYR A 297 -21.80 1.59 7.44
C TYR A 297 -21.46 1.57 8.93
N TYR A 298 -22.50 1.53 9.74
CA TYR A 298 -22.40 1.41 11.19
C TYR A 298 -23.56 0.59 11.75
N GLY A 299 -23.44 0.11 12.98
CA GLY A 299 -24.56 -0.51 13.68
C GLY A 299 -24.15 -1.09 15.04
N GLU A 300 -25.13 -1.49 15.83
CA GLU A 300 -24.90 -2.14 17.13
C GLU A 300 -24.56 -3.63 17.00
N HIS A 301 -24.88 -4.22 15.84
CA HIS A 301 -24.67 -5.64 15.55
C HIS A 301 -24.03 -5.83 14.18
N SER A 302 -23.13 -6.80 14.05
CA SER A 302 -22.40 -7.08 12.79
C SER A 302 -23.29 -7.51 11.63
N ASN A 303 -24.49 -8.02 11.91
CA ASN A 303 -25.40 -8.59 10.92
C ASN A 303 -26.50 -7.62 10.50
N ASP A 304 -26.57 -6.44 11.12
CA ASP A 304 -27.58 -5.41 10.87
C ASP A 304 -26.91 -4.02 10.84
N LEU A 305 -26.14 -3.78 9.78
CA LEU A 305 -25.43 -2.52 9.59
C LEU A 305 -26.24 -1.58 8.69
N GLN A 306 -26.40 -0.34 9.15
CA GLN A 306 -27.04 0.74 8.43
C GLN A 306 -26.02 1.51 7.59
N LEU A 307 -26.40 1.89 6.37
CA LEU A 307 -25.60 2.78 5.53
C LEU A 307 -25.60 4.18 6.15
N LEU A 308 -24.44 4.68 6.54
CA LEU A 308 -24.28 6.08 6.96
C LEU A 308 -24.22 6.99 5.74
N HIS A 309 -23.37 6.65 4.78
CA HIS A 309 -23.15 7.45 3.58
C HIS A 309 -22.43 6.64 2.49
N GLY A 310 -22.73 6.95 1.23
CA GLY A 310 -22.07 6.35 0.08
C GLY A 310 -22.98 6.35 -1.17
N PRO A 311 -22.41 6.16 -2.36
CA PRO A 311 -20.98 6.07 -2.62
C PRO A 311 -20.27 7.42 -2.46
N VAL A 312 -19.04 7.39 -1.92
CA VAL A 312 -18.08 8.52 -2.01
C VAL A 312 -16.93 8.15 -2.93
N ASP A 313 -16.27 9.16 -3.49
CA ASP A 313 -15.19 8.96 -4.46
C ASP A 313 -13.88 8.49 -3.82
N GLY A 314 -13.60 7.20 -3.93
CA GLY A 314 -12.35 6.57 -3.50
C GLY A 314 -11.12 7.07 -4.25
N ARG A 315 -11.26 7.78 -5.38
CA ARG A 315 -10.13 8.28 -6.16
C ARG A 315 -9.28 9.28 -5.38
N ILE A 316 -9.82 9.94 -4.35
CA ILE A 316 -9.01 10.82 -3.48
C ILE A 316 -7.86 10.07 -2.81
N LEU A 317 -7.98 8.75 -2.63
CA LEU A 317 -6.96 7.88 -2.02
C LEU A 317 -5.95 7.33 -3.04
N SER A 318 -6.05 7.72 -4.31
CA SER A 318 -5.11 7.30 -5.35
C SER A 318 -3.81 8.12 -5.27
N THR A 319 -2.68 7.51 -5.66
CA THR A 319 -1.43 8.25 -5.88
C THR A 319 -1.62 9.40 -6.88
N ASP A 320 -2.52 9.23 -7.85
CA ASP A 320 -2.79 10.19 -8.91
C ASP A 320 -3.49 11.48 -8.42
N ARG A 321 -4.25 11.39 -7.32
CA ARG A 321 -4.87 12.57 -6.66
C ARG A 321 -4.06 13.06 -5.48
N ALA A 322 -3.65 12.16 -4.59
CA ALA A 322 -3.01 12.49 -3.33
C ALA A 322 -1.49 12.73 -3.45
N GLY A 323 -0.88 12.27 -4.54
CA GLY A 323 0.57 12.34 -4.76
C GLY A 323 1.37 11.31 -3.94
N GLY A 324 2.69 11.44 -4.01
CA GLY A 324 3.63 10.58 -3.28
C GLY A 324 3.88 9.22 -3.95
N PHE A 325 4.31 8.25 -3.15
CA PHE A 325 4.84 6.95 -3.62
C PHE A 325 4.19 5.73 -2.95
N VAL A 326 3.08 5.95 -2.25
CA VAL A 326 2.37 4.96 -1.43
C VAL A 326 0.97 4.68 -1.98
N GLY A 327 0.40 3.55 -1.56
CA GLY A 327 -1.01 3.23 -1.72
C GLY A 327 -1.83 3.52 -0.45
N ALA A 328 -3.13 3.30 -0.55
CA ALA A 328 -4.09 3.48 0.52
C ALA A 328 -3.93 2.40 1.61
N TYR A 329 -4.17 2.83 2.85
CA TYR A 329 -4.27 2.02 4.04
C TYR A 329 -5.70 2.07 4.57
N ILE A 330 -6.11 0.99 5.23
CA ILE A 330 -7.33 0.95 6.03
C ILE A 330 -6.91 0.57 7.43
N GLY A 331 -7.34 1.34 8.43
CA GLY A 331 -6.82 1.17 9.77
C GLY A 331 -7.70 1.71 10.88
N LEU A 332 -7.30 1.36 12.09
CA LEU A 332 -7.89 1.76 13.34
C LEU A 332 -7.20 3.01 13.85
N TYR A 333 -7.96 3.91 14.45
CA TYR A 333 -7.47 5.23 14.83
C TYR A 333 -8.13 5.70 16.12
N ALA A 334 -7.36 6.41 16.93
CA ALA A 334 -7.83 7.15 18.09
C ALA A 334 -7.03 8.46 18.23
N SER A 335 -7.68 9.54 18.66
CA SER A 335 -7.01 10.83 18.88
C SER A 335 -7.79 11.69 19.86
N GLY A 336 -7.07 12.51 20.64
CA GLY A 336 -7.62 13.64 21.39
C GLY A 336 -7.68 14.92 20.56
N ASN A 337 -7.36 14.86 19.26
CA ASN A 337 -7.46 15.92 18.27
C ASN A 337 -6.88 17.28 18.73
N GLY A 338 -5.60 17.27 19.07
CA GLY A 338 -4.86 18.43 19.58
C GLY A 338 -4.98 18.65 21.09
N ALA A 339 -5.87 17.95 21.79
CA ALA A 339 -5.98 17.97 23.24
C ALA A 339 -5.35 16.72 23.87
N PRO A 340 -4.72 16.84 25.06
CA PRO A 340 -4.33 15.68 25.85
C PRO A 340 -5.58 14.95 26.35
N SER A 341 -5.56 13.62 26.30
CA SER A 341 -6.62 12.76 26.82
C SER A 341 -6.02 11.60 27.61
N LYS A 342 -6.76 11.12 28.61
CA LYS A 342 -6.46 9.87 29.33
C LYS A 342 -7.35 8.72 28.88
N ASN A 343 -8.23 8.98 27.91
CA ASN A 343 -9.18 8.03 27.40
C ASN A 343 -8.51 7.04 26.42
N GLN A 344 -9.23 5.99 26.08
CA GLN A 344 -8.74 4.90 25.25
C GLN A 344 -9.87 4.31 24.41
N ALA A 345 -9.51 3.74 23.25
CA ALA A 345 -10.44 3.06 22.36
C ALA A 345 -10.07 1.58 22.26
N ASP A 346 -11.02 0.69 22.52
CA ASP A 346 -10.82 -0.76 22.49
C ASP A 346 -11.47 -1.36 21.23
N PHE A 347 -10.64 -1.98 20.38
CA PHE A 347 -11.08 -2.65 19.16
C PHE A 347 -11.07 -4.16 19.36
N GLY A 348 -12.23 -4.81 19.21
CA GLY A 348 -12.36 -6.24 19.51
C GLY A 348 -11.87 -7.18 18.40
N TRP A 349 -11.82 -6.71 17.16
CA TRP A 349 -11.30 -7.45 16.02
C TRP A 349 -11.26 -6.55 14.78
N PHE A 350 -10.45 -6.90 13.79
CA PHE A 350 -10.46 -6.26 12.47
C PHE A 350 -10.56 -7.31 11.36
N GLU A 351 -11.56 -7.16 10.51
CA GLU A 351 -11.77 -8.03 9.36
C GLU A 351 -11.44 -7.30 8.05
N TYR A 352 -10.73 -7.98 7.15
CA TYR A 352 -10.48 -7.52 5.79
C TYR A 352 -10.72 -8.65 4.79
N GLN A 353 -11.74 -8.48 3.95
CA GLN A 353 -12.16 -9.48 2.99
C GLN A 353 -12.08 -8.92 1.56
N VAL A 354 -11.53 -9.70 0.64
CA VAL A 354 -11.65 -9.43 -0.79
C VAL A 354 -13.10 -9.69 -1.23
N LEU A 355 -13.68 -8.74 -1.95
CA LEU A 355 -14.98 -8.93 -2.57
C LEU A 355 -14.80 -9.35 -4.02
N PRO A 356 -15.71 -10.19 -4.56
CA PRO A 356 -15.71 -10.48 -5.99
C PRO A 356 -15.76 -9.17 -6.77
N THR A 357 -14.85 -9.02 -7.74
CA THR A 357 -14.99 -7.96 -8.73
C THR A 357 -16.31 -8.18 -9.46
N CYS A 358 -17.18 -7.16 -9.47
CA CYS A 358 -18.30 -7.17 -10.41
C CYS A 358 -17.66 -7.28 -11.79
N ARG A 359 -17.76 -8.45 -12.43
CA ARG A 359 -17.42 -8.56 -13.85
C ARG A 359 -18.32 -7.56 -14.53
N GLN A 360 -17.74 -6.49 -15.07
CA GLN A 360 -18.40 -5.84 -16.20
C GLN A 360 -18.53 -6.95 -17.22
N ILE A 361 -19.77 -7.37 -17.47
CA ILE A 361 -20.11 -8.16 -18.64
C ILE A 361 -19.73 -7.23 -19.80
N ILE A 362 -18.56 -7.50 -20.39
CA ILE A 362 -18.11 -6.85 -21.62
C ILE A 362 -18.89 -7.47 -22.77
#